data_AF-A0A520BHD5-F1
#
_entry.id   AF-A0A520BHD5-F1
#
_cell.length_a   1.000
_cell.length_b   1.000
_cell.length_c   1.000
_cell.angle_alpha   90.00
_cell.angle_beta   90.00
_cell.angle_gamma   90.00
#
_symmetry.space_group_name_H-M   'P 1'
#
loop_
_entity.id
_entity.type
_entity.pdbx_description
1 polymer ?
#
loop_
_entity_poly.entity_id
_entity_poly.type
_entity_poly.pdbx_seq_one_letter_code
_entity_poly.pdbx_strand_id
1 'polypeptide(L)'
;GIVFGDPIKDKMQLLKTSDGGLTWQNMSANVKENMFVGEAGFAASGTTIRTGANGKVWIATGGSNSRIFTSNNYGGRWKAYKLPILQGESSTGPFSIAFYDNRNGIAVGGNYLKDKDNSNNVLVTKNGGKSWSSPSNQVSGFRSAVEYVNKNLAFATGSSGTDVSTDGGKSWKNISTLNFNALQKAKKGTLILLTGTKGQIYQLKVD
;
A
#
# COMPACT_ATOMS: atom_id res chain seq x y z
N GLY A 1 -9.76 11.24 11.01
CA GLY A 1 -8.63 11.03 10.08
C GLY A 1 -7.41 10.56 10.84
N ILE A 2 -6.49 9.89 10.15
CA ILE A 2 -5.18 9.49 10.68
C ILE A 2 -4.15 9.89 9.64
N VAL A 3 -3.05 10.49 10.09
CA VAL A 3 -1.84 10.67 9.28
C VAL A 3 -0.67 10.06 10.04
N PHE A 4 0.31 9.59 9.30
CA PHE A 4 1.54 9.05 9.87
C PHE A 4 2.75 9.63 9.14
N GLY A 5 3.91 9.53 9.76
CA GLY A 5 5.17 9.96 9.19
C GLY A 5 6.34 9.10 9.65
N ASP A 6 7.50 9.41 9.08
CA ASP A 6 8.77 8.73 9.36
C ASP A 6 9.16 8.77 10.83
N PRO A 7 9.97 7.81 11.29
CA PRO A 7 10.32 7.72 12.69
C PRO A 7 11.16 8.91 13.18
N ILE A 8 10.82 9.42 14.36
CA ILE A 8 11.67 10.34 15.13
C ILE A 8 12.07 9.60 16.40
N LYS A 9 13.38 9.45 16.64
CA LYS A 9 13.92 8.62 17.73
C LYS A 9 13.29 7.21 17.74
N ASP A 10 13.31 6.56 16.57
CA ASP A 10 12.78 5.21 16.32
C ASP A 10 11.27 5.04 16.57
N LYS A 11 10.50 6.13 16.68
CA LYS A 11 9.05 6.10 16.87
C LYS A 11 8.32 6.63 15.65
N MET A 12 7.43 5.81 15.07
CA MET A 12 6.49 6.25 14.03
C MET A 12 5.71 7.47 14.52
N GLN A 13 5.68 8.53 13.70
CA GLN A 13 4.83 9.68 14.01
C GLN A 13 3.40 9.40 13.60
N LEU A 14 2.45 9.70 14.49
CA LEU A 14 1.03 9.44 14.26
C LEU A 14 0.20 10.61 14.80
N LEU A 15 -0.61 11.24 13.94
CA LEU A 15 -1.61 12.20 14.36
C LEU A 15 -3.02 11.71 14.02
N LYS A 16 -3.98 12.06 14.88
CA LYS A 16 -5.39 11.72 14.71
C LYS A 16 -6.26 12.96 14.82
N THR A 17 -7.29 13.01 13.97
CA THR A 17 -8.37 14.01 14.02
C THR A 17 -9.73 13.33 14.13
N SER A 18 -10.65 13.95 14.84
CA SER A 18 -12.08 13.58 14.92
C SER A 18 -13.02 14.65 14.35
N ASP A 19 -12.50 15.77 13.85
CA ASP A 19 -13.26 16.95 13.43
C ASP A 19 -13.02 17.33 11.96
N GLY A 20 -12.72 16.34 11.12
CA GLY A 20 -12.46 16.56 9.70
C GLY A 20 -11.08 17.14 9.38
N GLY A 21 -10.17 17.20 10.36
CA GLY A 21 -8.80 17.69 10.17
C GLY A 21 -8.57 19.12 10.60
N LEU A 22 -9.53 19.73 11.31
CA LEU A 22 -9.38 21.06 11.89
C LEU A 22 -8.38 21.03 13.07
N THR A 23 -8.45 19.98 13.90
CA THR A 23 -7.48 19.76 14.97
C THR A 23 -6.87 18.37 14.92
N TRP A 24 -5.62 18.26 15.41
CA TRP A 24 -4.83 17.04 15.37
C TRP A 24 -4.20 16.75 16.73
N GLN A 25 -4.42 15.54 17.23
CA GLN A 25 -3.82 15.03 18.45
C GLN A 25 -2.62 14.15 18.10
N ASN A 26 -1.49 14.36 18.78
CA ASN A 26 -0.35 13.46 18.68
C ASN A 26 -0.65 12.14 19.41
N MET A 27 -0.64 11.05 18.64
CA MET A 27 -0.91 9.69 19.10
C MET A 27 0.31 8.76 18.90
N SER A 28 1.51 9.31 18.62
CA SER A 28 2.73 8.52 18.37
C SER A 28 3.04 7.55 19.51
N ALA A 29 2.74 7.94 20.76
CA ALA A 29 2.92 7.10 21.95
C ALA A 29 2.06 5.81 21.96
N ASN A 30 1.04 5.71 21.10
CA ASN A 30 0.22 4.50 20.96
C ASN A 30 0.90 3.39 20.15
N VAL A 31 1.91 3.73 19.36
CA VAL A 31 2.76 2.76 18.65
C VAL A 31 3.87 2.35 19.62
N LYS A 32 3.71 1.17 20.23
CA LYS A 32 4.64 0.72 21.29
C LYS A 32 5.92 0.15 20.70
N GLU A 33 5.82 -0.50 19.54
CA GLU A 33 6.92 -1.02 18.77
C GLU A 33 7.81 0.12 18.24
N ASN A 34 9.13 -0.04 18.35
CA ASN A 34 10.07 0.84 17.66
C ASN A 34 10.14 0.49 16.17
N MET A 35 10.50 1.48 15.36
CA MET A 35 10.92 1.31 13.98
C MET A 35 12.38 0.89 13.93
N PHE A 36 12.72 0.03 12.97
CA PHE A 36 14.10 -0.34 12.73
C PHE A 36 14.86 0.85 12.12
N VAL A 37 16.17 0.91 12.33
CA VAL A 37 17.03 1.89 11.65
C VAL A 37 16.89 1.69 10.14
N GLY A 38 16.52 2.74 9.41
CA GLY A 38 16.27 2.70 7.97
C GLY A 38 14.89 2.18 7.56
N GLU A 39 13.99 1.91 8.50
CA GLU A 39 12.57 1.68 8.22
C GLU A 39 11.81 3.02 8.17
N ALA A 40 11.00 3.23 7.13
CA ALA A 40 10.31 4.50 6.87
C ALA A 40 8.96 4.28 6.17
N GLY A 41 8.18 5.35 6.04
CA GLY A 41 6.96 5.38 5.23
C GLY A 41 7.23 5.86 3.81
N PHE A 42 6.75 5.14 2.80
CA PHE A 42 6.86 5.61 1.41
C PHE A 42 5.71 6.57 1.06
N ALA A 43 6.07 7.77 0.58
CA ALA A 43 5.15 8.82 0.16
C ALA A 43 4.86 8.80 -1.36
N ALA A 44 4.75 7.62 -1.98
CA ALA A 44 4.57 7.54 -3.44
C ALA A 44 3.17 7.91 -3.93
N SER A 45 2.14 7.19 -3.49
CA SER A 45 0.75 7.39 -3.95
C SER A 45 -0.20 7.78 -2.81
N GLY A 46 0.31 7.94 -1.58
CA GLY A 46 -0.51 8.13 -0.38
C GLY A 46 -1.30 6.87 0.03
N THR A 47 -1.02 5.73 -0.58
CA THR A 47 -1.76 4.48 -0.38
C THR A 47 -1.05 3.45 0.49
N THR A 48 0.00 3.86 1.19
CA THR A 48 0.65 3.08 2.27
C THR A 48 -0.18 3.05 3.55
N ILE A 49 -1.26 3.84 3.64
CA ILE A 49 -2.27 3.78 4.71
C ILE A 49 -3.64 3.42 4.14
N ARG A 50 -4.37 2.55 4.84
CA ARG A 50 -5.75 2.15 4.53
C ARG A 50 -6.59 2.08 5.79
N THR A 51 -7.88 2.39 5.66
CA THR A 51 -8.88 2.19 6.71
C THR A 51 -9.92 1.18 6.25
N GLY A 52 -10.38 0.35 7.18
CA GLY A 52 -11.44 -0.63 6.98
C GLY A 52 -12.59 -0.39 7.93
N ALA A 53 -13.55 -1.32 7.93
CA ALA A 53 -14.72 -1.23 8.80
C ALA A 53 -14.34 -1.34 10.29
N ASN A 54 -15.15 -0.75 11.17
CA ASN A 54 -15.07 -0.90 12.62
C ASN A 54 -13.70 -0.52 13.21
N GLY A 55 -13.13 0.59 12.73
CA GLY A 55 -11.88 1.14 13.26
C GLY A 55 -10.63 0.37 12.85
N LYS A 56 -10.73 -0.48 11.81
CA LYS A 56 -9.58 -1.15 11.21
C LYS A 56 -8.69 -0.14 10.48
N VAL A 57 -7.38 -0.20 10.73
CA VAL A 57 -6.37 0.63 10.07
C VAL A 57 -5.16 -0.23 9.73
N TRP A 58 -4.53 0.06 8.60
CA TRP A 58 -3.25 -0.51 8.20
C TRP A 58 -2.29 0.61 7.76
N ILE A 59 -1.03 0.49 8.14
CA ILE A 59 0.08 1.31 7.65
C ILE A 59 1.21 0.39 7.22
N ALA A 60 1.67 0.53 5.99
CA ALA A 60 2.82 -0.20 5.45
C ALA A 60 4.08 0.67 5.54
N THR A 61 5.17 0.07 6.00
CA THR A 61 6.51 0.67 6.09
C THR A 61 7.50 -0.20 5.33
N GLY A 62 8.62 0.39 4.89
CA GLY A 62 9.68 -0.29 4.16
C GLY A 62 11.04 0.35 4.37
N GLY A 63 11.98 0.13 3.46
CA GLY A 63 13.38 0.50 3.59
C GLY A 63 14.22 -0.71 4.01
N SER A 64 15.02 -0.58 5.07
CA SER A 64 15.82 -1.68 5.62
C SER A 64 14.96 -2.89 6.04
N ASN A 65 13.73 -2.62 6.50
CA ASN A 65 12.75 -3.61 6.92
C ASN A 65 11.36 -3.18 6.45
N SER A 66 10.53 -4.14 6.07
CA SER A 66 9.13 -3.90 5.72
C SER A 66 8.17 -4.53 6.72
N ARG A 67 7.20 -3.74 7.17
CA ARG A 67 6.17 -4.16 8.12
C ARG A 67 4.81 -3.62 7.74
N ILE A 68 3.79 -4.28 8.28
CA ILE A 68 2.41 -3.79 8.28
C ILE A 68 2.00 -3.58 9.74
N PHE A 69 1.74 -2.32 10.08
CA PHE A 69 1.15 -1.93 11.34
C PHE A 69 -0.36 -2.00 11.19
N THR A 70 -1.05 -2.58 12.18
CA THR A 70 -2.50 -2.65 12.18
C THR A 70 -3.13 -2.25 13.50
N SER A 71 -4.25 -1.55 13.41
CA SER A 71 -5.10 -1.17 14.53
C SER A 71 -6.52 -1.68 14.30
N ASN A 72 -7.23 -2.07 15.36
CA ASN A 72 -8.66 -2.43 15.30
C ASN A 72 -9.51 -1.49 16.19
N ASN A 73 -8.97 -0.32 16.55
CA ASN A 73 -9.64 0.65 17.42
C ASN A 73 -9.28 2.09 17.01
N TYR A 74 -9.39 2.38 15.71
CA TYR A 74 -9.24 3.73 15.15
C TYR A 74 -7.87 4.36 15.48
N GLY A 75 -6.80 3.58 15.43
CA GLY A 75 -5.43 4.01 15.73
C GLY A 75 -5.09 4.12 17.22
N GLY A 76 -5.95 3.61 18.12
CA GLY A 76 -5.71 3.67 19.57
C GLY A 76 -4.66 2.68 20.08
N ARG A 77 -4.56 1.50 19.45
CA ARG A 77 -3.54 0.47 19.73
C ARG A 77 -3.08 -0.15 18.42
N TRP A 78 -1.80 -0.50 18.38
CA TRP A 78 -1.14 -1.01 17.18
C TRP A 78 -0.49 -2.37 17.45
N LYS A 79 -0.34 -3.14 16.38
CA LYS A 79 0.51 -4.33 16.29
C LYS A 79 1.27 -4.26 14.98
N ALA A 80 2.54 -4.63 14.99
CA ALA A 80 3.34 -4.73 13.77
C ALA A 80 3.54 -6.20 13.36
N TYR A 81 3.43 -6.48 12.06
CA TYR A 81 3.69 -7.80 11.47
C TYR A 81 4.70 -7.67 10.34
N LYS A 82 5.49 -8.72 10.11
CA LYS A 82 6.44 -8.77 8.98
C LYS A 82 5.68 -8.71 7.66
N LEU A 83 6.15 -7.87 6.74
CA LEU A 83 5.74 -7.86 5.35
C LEU A 83 6.94 -8.28 4.49
N PRO A 84 7.07 -9.55 4.08
CA PRO A 84 8.27 -10.07 3.43
C PRO A 84 8.33 -9.69 1.93
N ILE A 85 8.07 -8.43 1.59
CA ILE A 85 8.26 -7.87 0.23
C ILE A 85 9.74 -7.52 0.04
N LEU A 86 10.21 -7.30 -1.19
CA LEU A 86 11.58 -6.84 -1.46
C LEU A 86 11.94 -5.65 -0.55
N GLN A 87 13.03 -5.78 0.20
CA GLN A 87 13.45 -4.85 1.26
C GLN A 87 14.98 -4.93 1.48
N GLY A 88 15.55 -3.99 2.25
CA GLY A 88 16.96 -3.96 2.64
C GLY A 88 17.70 -2.71 2.16
N GLU A 89 17.20 -2.05 1.12
CA GLU A 89 17.69 -0.77 0.63
C GLU A 89 16.67 0.34 0.95
N SER A 90 17.12 1.60 1.03
CA SER A 90 16.23 2.76 1.20
C SER A 90 15.21 2.91 0.07
N SER A 91 15.48 2.33 -1.10
CA SER A 91 14.59 2.35 -2.27
C SER A 91 13.61 1.17 -2.35
N THR A 92 13.64 0.26 -1.38
CA THR A 92 12.89 -1.01 -1.40
C THR A 92 11.78 -1.08 -0.36
N GLY A 93 10.64 -1.66 -0.71
CA GLY A 93 9.56 -1.98 0.24
C GLY A 93 8.17 -1.88 -0.38
N PRO A 94 7.11 -1.79 0.45
CA PRO A 94 5.74 -1.59 -0.02
C PRO A 94 5.46 -0.12 -0.31
N PHE A 95 5.02 0.18 -1.53
CA PHE A 95 4.65 1.54 -1.93
C PHE A 95 3.14 1.77 -1.94
N SER A 96 2.37 0.68 -1.88
CA SER A 96 0.92 0.72 -1.84
C SER A 96 0.33 -0.54 -1.21
N ILE A 97 -0.77 -0.36 -0.49
CA ILE A 97 -1.61 -1.45 0.00
C ILE A 97 -3.07 -1.22 -0.39
N ALA A 98 -3.78 -2.29 -0.68
CA ALA A 98 -5.23 -2.28 -0.89
C ALA A 98 -5.89 -3.42 -0.11
N PHE A 99 -7.05 -3.14 0.46
CA PHE A 99 -7.86 -4.10 1.21
C PHE A 99 -9.32 -3.95 0.77
N TYR A 100 -9.97 -5.03 0.33
CA TYR A 100 -11.41 -5.00 0.03
C TYR A 100 -12.28 -5.35 1.24
N ASP A 101 -11.70 -5.99 2.26
CA ASP A 101 -12.31 -6.22 3.56
C ASP A 101 -11.23 -6.23 4.67
N ASN A 102 -11.63 -6.51 5.92
CA ASN A 102 -10.71 -6.51 7.07
C ASN A 102 -9.69 -7.67 7.09
N ARG A 103 -9.72 -8.59 6.12
CA ARG A 103 -8.91 -9.80 6.06
C ARG A 103 -8.08 -9.91 4.78
N ASN A 104 -8.61 -9.48 3.66
CA ASN A 104 -8.06 -9.75 2.34
C ASN A 104 -7.45 -8.48 1.77
N GLY A 105 -6.16 -8.56 1.42
CA GLY A 105 -5.42 -7.40 0.95
C GLY A 105 -4.24 -7.76 0.05
N ILE A 106 -3.78 -6.76 -0.68
CA ILE A 106 -2.60 -6.79 -1.53
C ILE A 106 -1.62 -5.73 -1.01
N ALA A 107 -0.34 -6.04 -1.03
CA ALA A 107 0.74 -5.07 -0.95
C ALA A 107 1.53 -5.13 -2.27
N VAL A 108 1.83 -3.97 -2.84
CA VAL A 108 2.75 -3.86 -3.98
C VAL A 108 3.88 -2.88 -3.69
N GLY A 109 4.97 -3.03 -4.41
CA GLY A 109 6.15 -2.20 -4.24
C GLY A 109 7.30 -2.70 -5.10
N GLY A 110 8.47 -2.89 -4.50
CA GLY A 110 9.70 -3.30 -5.19
C GLY A 110 10.81 -2.28 -4.94
N ASN A 111 11.69 -2.09 -5.92
CA ASN A 111 12.78 -1.11 -5.89
C ASN A 111 12.53 -0.01 -6.93
N TYR A 112 12.26 1.24 -6.53
CA TYR A 112 11.98 2.30 -7.50
C TYR A 112 13.21 2.71 -8.33
N LEU A 113 14.43 2.36 -7.91
CA LEU A 113 15.66 2.58 -8.69
C LEU A 113 15.90 1.47 -9.72
N LYS A 114 15.21 0.33 -9.59
CA LYS A 114 15.28 -0.82 -10.51
C LYS A 114 13.86 -1.23 -10.90
N ASP A 115 13.16 -0.35 -11.60
CA ASP A 115 11.71 -0.45 -11.78
C ASP A 115 11.20 -1.64 -12.62
N LYS A 116 12.11 -2.34 -13.30
CA LYS A 116 11.84 -3.60 -14.02
C LYS A 116 12.16 -4.86 -13.21
N ASP A 117 12.82 -4.74 -12.06
CA ASP A 117 12.99 -5.86 -11.14
C ASP A 117 11.61 -6.28 -10.63
N ASN A 118 11.30 -7.57 -10.72
CA ASN A 118 10.03 -8.16 -10.29
C ASN A 118 10.21 -9.33 -9.31
N SER A 119 11.38 -9.43 -8.68
CA SER A 119 11.78 -10.57 -7.85
C SER A 119 10.83 -10.83 -6.67
N ASN A 120 10.27 -9.80 -6.04
CA ASN A 120 9.33 -9.95 -4.92
C ASN A 120 8.54 -8.66 -4.64
N ASN A 121 7.65 -8.30 -5.57
CA ASN A 121 7.08 -6.95 -5.62
C ASN A 121 5.58 -6.91 -5.34
N VAL A 122 4.95 -8.06 -5.16
CA VAL A 122 3.54 -8.17 -4.79
C VAL A 122 3.32 -9.32 -3.81
N LEU A 123 2.50 -9.07 -2.80
CA LEU A 123 2.09 -10.06 -1.82
C LEU A 123 0.60 -9.96 -1.54
N VAL A 124 -0.02 -11.09 -1.21
CA VAL A 124 -1.42 -11.16 -0.78
C VAL A 124 -1.55 -11.65 0.65
N THR A 125 -2.57 -11.16 1.36
CA THR A 125 -2.94 -11.61 2.70
C THR A 125 -4.41 -12.04 2.74
N LYS A 126 -4.72 -13.01 3.61
CA LYS A 126 -6.10 -13.47 3.91
C LYS A 126 -6.48 -13.34 5.40
N ASN A 127 -5.60 -12.72 6.18
CA ASN A 127 -5.76 -12.57 7.63
C ASN A 127 -5.44 -11.15 8.14
N GLY A 128 -5.62 -10.15 7.26
CA GLY A 128 -5.55 -8.74 7.59
C GLY A 128 -4.12 -8.23 7.75
N GLY A 129 -3.17 -8.85 7.05
CA GLY A 129 -1.75 -8.50 7.07
C GLY A 129 -0.91 -9.21 8.12
N LYS A 130 -1.47 -10.18 8.86
CA LYS A 130 -0.70 -10.94 9.86
C LYS A 130 0.32 -11.87 9.22
N SER A 131 -0.02 -12.41 8.05
CA SER A 131 0.90 -13.14 7.17
C SER A 131 0.58 -12.87 5.71
N TRP A 132 1.57 -13.13 4.87
CA TRP A 132 1.56 -12.80 3.45
C TRP A 132 2.11 -13.98 2.63
N SER A 133 1.61 -14.13 1.42
CA SER A 133 2.07 -15.12 0.46
C SER A 133 2.26 -14.49 -0.91
N SER A 134 3.24 -14.98 -1.67
CA SER A 134 3.44 -14.59 -3.06
C SER A 134 2.33 -15.15 -3.95
N PRO A 135 1.89 -14.40 -4.97
CA PRO A 135 1.03 -14.95 -6.03
C PRO A 135 1.78 -15.98 -6.89
N SER A 136 1.03 -16.76 -7.68
CA SER A 136 1.63 -17.70 -8.64
C SER A 136 2.34 -16.96 -9.78
N ASN A 137 1.78 -15.85 -10.23
CA ASN A 137 2.37 -14.93 -11.21
C ASN A 137 2.51 -13.54 -10.60
N GLN A 138 3.71 -12.97 -10.66
CA GLN A 138 4.04 -11.66 -10.10
C GLN A 138 3.59 -10.51 -11.01
N VAL A 139 3.57 -9.29 -10.46
CA VAL A 139 3.51 -8.06 -11.28
C VAL A 139 4.82 -7.89 -12.07
N SER A 140 4.78 -7.13 -13.16
CA SER A 140 5.89 -7.07 -14.13
C SER A 140 7.08 -6.18 -13.72
N GLY A 141 7.06 -5.59 -12.52
CA GLY A 141 8.11 -4.68 -12.05
C GLY A 141 7.69 -3.93 -10.77
N PHE A 142 8.35 -2.81 -10.50
CA PHE A 142 7.98 -1.90 -9.42
C PHE A 142 6.57 -1.32 -9.60
N ARG A 143 5.74 -1.34 -8.54
CA ARG A 143 4.40 -0.75 -8.56
C ARG A 143 4.24 0.24 -7.42
N SER A 144 3.86 1.47 -7.75
CA SER A 144 3.64 2.59 -6.83
C SER A 144 2.21 2.66 -6.29
N ALA A 145 1.25 2.00 -6.96
CA ALA A 145 -0.15 1.96 -6.54
C ALA A 145 -0.82 0.62 -6.86
N VAL A 146 -1.73 0.17 -5.99
CA VAL A 146 -2.65 -0.94 -6.22
C VAL A 146 -4.03 -0.56 -5.73
N GLU A 147 -5.07 -0.99 -6.44
CA GLU A 147 -6.46 -0.76 -6.04
C GLU A 147 -7.36 -1.92 -6.45
N TYR A 148 -8.30 -2.28 -5.57
CA TYR A 148 -9.36 -3.22 -5.89
C TYR A 148 -10.51 -2.50 -6.60
N VAL A 149 -10.96 -3.05 -7.73
CA VAL A 149 -12.24 -2.65 -8.36
C VAL A 149 -13.39 -3.41 -7.70
N ASN A 150 -13.18 -4.70 -7.44
CA ASN A 150 -14.03 -5.58 -6.66
C ASN A 150 -13.15 -6.69 -6.02
N LYS A 151 -13.76 -7.68 -5.34
CA LYS A 151 -13.02 -8.76 -4.63
C LYS A 151 -12.12 -9.62 -5.53
N ASN A 152 -12.38 -9.66 -6.83
CA ASN A 152 -11.64 -10.46 -7.81
C ASN A 152 -10.75 -9.60 -8.71
N LEU A 153 -11.24 -8.41 -9.09
CA LEU A 153 -10.56 -7.53 -10.01
C LEU A 153 -9.72 -6.48 -9.26
N ALA A 154 -8.42 -6.47 -9.51
CA ALA A 154 -7.49 -5.47 -8.99
C ALA A 154 -6.54 -5.02 -10.10
N PHE A 155 -6.07 -3.77 -9.99
CA PHE A 155 -5.03 -3.22 -10.86
C PHE A 155 -3.87 -2.73 -10.02
N ALA A 156 -2.66 -2.92 -10.52
CA ALA A 156 -1.44 -2.38 -9.93
C ALA A 156 -0.68 -1.61 -11.00
N THR A 157 -0.19 -0.42 -10.67
CA THR A 157 0.51 0.44 -11.64
C THR A 157 1.79 1.03 -11.07
N GLY A 158 2.71 1.40 -11.94
CA GLY A 158 4.02 1.95 -11.61
C GLY A 158 4.73 2.50 -12.83
N SER A 159 5.99 2.89 -12.65
CA SER A 159 6.80 3.52 -13.71
C SER A 159 7.06 2.61 -14.90
N SER A 160 7.05 1.29 -14.70
CA SER A 160 7.28 0.29 -15.73
C SER A 160 6.01 -0.39 -16.27
N GLY A 161 4.81 0.05 -15.88
CA GLY A 161 3.57 -0.43 -16.46
C GLY A 161 2.41 -0.65 -15.50
N THR A 162 1.35 -1.25 -16.03
CA THR A 162 0.14 -1.64 -15.30
C THR A 162 -0.15 -3.13 -15.48
N ASP A 163 -0.44 -3.81 -14.37
CA ASP A 163 -0.88 -5.19 -14.34
C ASP A 163 -2.31 -5.30 -13.81
N VAL A 164 -3.03 -6.31 -14.27
CA VAL A 164 -4.37 -6.67 -13.81
C VAL A 164 -4.35 -8.03 -13.14
N SER A 165 -5.15 -8.19 -12.11
CA SER A 165 -5.51 -9.48 -11.52
C SER A 165 -7.02 -9.65 -11.58
N THR A 166 -7.48 -10.83 -12.00
CA THR A 166 -8.90 -11.21 -12.06
C THR A 166 -9.29 -12.26 -11.03
N ASP A 167 -8.38 -12.61 -10.11
CA ASP A 167 -8.55 -13.64 -9.08
C ASP A 167 -8.24 -13.17 -7.64
N GLY A 168 -8.26 -11.85 -7.43
CA GLY A 168 -8.04 -11.20 -6.13
C GLY A 168 -6.57 -11.04 -5.76
N GLY A 169 -5.70 -10.89 -6.76
CA GLY A 169 -4.26 -10.69 -6.60
C GLY A 169 -3.44 -11.99 -6.56
N LYS A 170 -4.03 -13.16 -6.83
CA LYS A 170 -3.34 -14.46 -6.78
C LYS A 170 -2.53 -14.72 -8.04
N SER A 171 -2.88 -14.09 -9.15
CA SER A 171 -2.08 -14.01 -10.38
C SER A 171 -2.26 -12.66 -11.05
N TRP A 172 -1.25 -12.23 -11.79
CA TRP A 172 -1.19 -10.93 -12.45
C TRP A 172 -0.81 -11.08 -13.93
N LYS A 173 -1.33 -10.18 -14.76
CA LYS A 173 -1.04 -10.08 -16.20
C LYS A 173 -0.74 -8.63 -16.55
N ASN A 174 0.35 -8.38 -17.27
CA ASN A 174 0.64 -7.05 -17.81
C ASN A 174 -0.38 -6.65 -18.87
N ILE A 175 -0.88 -5.42 -18.80
CA ILE A 175 -1.81 -4.86 -19.78
C ILE A 175 -1.32 -3.55 -20.40
N SER A 176 -0.26 -2.97 -19.86
CA SER A 176 0.32 -1.72 -20.35
C SER A 176 1.74 -1.55 -19.84
N THR A 177 2.57 -0.88 -20.63
CA THR A 177 3.93 -0.42 -20.27
C THR A 177 3.99 1.08 -19.99
N LEU A 178 2.84 1.77 -19.99
CA LEU A 178 2.79 3.20 -19.67
C LEU A 178 3.13 3.46 -18.20
N ASN A 179 3.81 4.59 -17.97
CA ASN A 179 4.23 5.03 -16.66
C ASN A 179 3.10 5.77 -15.91
N PHE A 180 2.68 5.20 -14.79
CA PHE A 180 1.75 5.84 -13.86
C PHE A 180 2.26 5.82 -12.41
N ASN A 181 1.82 6.82 -11.64
CA ASN A 181 2.22 7.04 -10.26
C ASN A 181 1.10 6.79 -9.25
N ALA A 182 -0.16 6.95 -9.67
CA ALA A 182 -1.32 6.68 -8.83
C ALA A 182 -2.44 6.01 -9.64
N LEU A 183 -3.27 5.29 -8.90
CA LEU A 183 -4.47 4.60 -9.38
C LEU A 183 -5.53 4.73 -8.30
N GLN A 184 -6.75 5.11 -8.66
CA GLN A 184 -7.86 5.18 -7.72
C GLN A 184 -9.19 4.84 -8.38
N LYS A 185 -10.00 4.02 -7.70
CA LYS A 185 -11.38 3.76 -8.05
C LYS A 185 -12.30 4.74 -7.31
N ALA A 186 -13.30 5.28 -7.99
CA ALA A 186 -14.35 6.05 -7.35
C ALA A 186 -15.13 5.19 -6.35
N LYS A 187 -15.55 5.78 -5.23
CA LYS A 187 -16.35 5.10 -4.19
C LYS A 187 -17.69 4.59 -4.72
N LYS A 188 -18.26 5.29 -5.71
CA LYS A 188 -19.51 4.94 -6.39
C LYS A 188 -19.27 4.92 -7.89
N GLY A 189 -19.92 3.99 -8.59
CA GLY A 189 -19.78 3.81 -10.03
C GLY A 189 -18.54 3.03 -10.45
N THR A 190 -18.19 3.15 -11.73
CA THR A 190 -17.14 2.38 -12.41
C THR A 190 -15.91 3.20 -12.77
N LEU A 191 -15.87 4.49 -12.39
CA LEU A 191 -14.75 5.37 -12.73
C LEU A 191 -13.47 4.90 -12.03
N ILE A 192 -12.43 4.68 -12.82
CA ILE A 192 -11.08 4.35 -12.37
C ILE A 192 -10.13 5.32 -13.07
N LEU A 193 -9.35 6.05 -12.29
CA LEU A 193 -8.39 7.03 -12.79
C LEU A 193 -6.96 6.60 -12.51
N LEU A 194 -6.08 6.86 -13.48
CA LEU A 194 -4.63 6.75 -13.34
C LEU A 194 -4.01 8.11 -13.61
N THR A 195 -2.97 8.45 -12.88
CA THR A 195 -2.19 9.68 -13.13
C THR A 195 -0.76 9.32 -13.49
N GLY A 196 -0.27 9.95 -14.55
CA GLY A 196 1.06 9.72 -15.12
C GLY A 196 1.97 10.92 -14.96
N THR A 197 3.08 10.90 -15.69
CA THR A 197 3.99 12.04 -15.78
C THR A 197 3.36 13.19 -16.57
N LYS A 198 3.93 14.41 -16.45
CA LYS A 198 3.54 15.59 -17.24
C LYS A 198 2.05 15.98 -17.11
N GLY A 199 1.44 15.70 -15.96
CA GLY A 199 0.04 16.05 -15.68
C GLY A 199 -1.00 15.19 -16.40
N GLN A 200 -0.60 14.05 -16.98
CA GLN A 200 -1.55 13.19 -17.69
C GLN A 200 -2.49 12.46 -16.73
N ILE A 201 -3.77 12.41 -17.09
CA ILE A 201 -4.82 11.66 -16.39
C ILE A 201 -5.49 10.73 -17.40
N TYR A 202 -5.65 9.47 -17.02
CA TYR A 202 -6.28 8.44 -17.85
C TYR A 202 -7.46 7.83 -17.12
N GLN A 203 -8.49 7.51 -17.88
CA GLN A 203 -9.59 6.68 -17.41
C GLN A 203 -9.37 5.24 -17.86
N LEU A 204 -9.34 4.30 -16.91
CA LEU A 204 -9.33 2.87 -17.21
C LEU A 204 -10.77 2.38 -17.38
N LYS A 205 -11.05 1.77 -18.53
CA LYS A 205 -12.34 1.13 -18.82
C LYS A 205 -12.21 -0.37 -18.60
N VAL A 206 -13.18 -0.94 -17.90
CA VAL A 206 -13.32 -2.37 -17.68
C VAL A 206 -14.60 -2.77 -18.38
N ASP A 207 -14.47 -3.64 -19.38
CA ASP A 207 -15.60 -4.23 -20.10
C ASP A 207 -16.18 -5.43 -19.33
#